data_AF-A0A7H0HHJ4-F1
#
_entry.id   AF-A0A7H0HHJ4-F1
#
_cell.length_a   1.000
_cell.length_b   1.000
_cell.length_c   1.000
_cell.angle_alpha   90.00
_cell.angle_beta   90.00
_cell.angle_gamma   90.00
#
_symmetry.space_group_name_H-M   'P 1'
#
loop_
_entity.id
_entity.type
_entity.pdbx_description
1 polymer ?
#
loop_
_entity_poly.entity_id
_entity_poly.type
_entity_poly.pdbx_seq_one_letter_code
_entity_poly.pdbx_strand_id
1 'polypeptide(L)'
;MTRLLSMLLLLAASAASQAATAPANAADLMIERVPFGSGMQNAAGPENAQPVADFGVWHAPQYMPGYPTAATIWPRVVLVQCKGGTCDGYAITPNMGFGEYLFFKPVDK
;
A
#
# COMPACT_ATOMS: atom_id res chain seq x y z
N MET A 1 6.81 31.05 50.70
CA MET A 1 7.64 31.13 49.47
C MET A 1 8.03 29.76 48.89
N THR A 2 8.05 28.67 49.66
CA THR A 2 8.43 27.31 49.21
C THR A 2 7.39 26.57 48.34
N ARG A 3 6.10 26.91 48.43
CA ARG A 3 5.04 26.26 47.64
C ARG A 3 4.94 26.74 46.19
N LEU A 4 5.24 28.03 45.93
CA LEU A 4 5.24 28.59 44.57
C LEU A 4 6.40 28.05 43.73
N LEU A 5 7.58 27.86 44.34
CA LEU A 5 8.74 27.30 43.66
C LEU A 5 8.53 25.83 43.23
N SER A 6 7.83 25.07 44.07
CA SER A 6 7.50 23.66 43.80
C SER A 6 6.52 23.49 42.64
N MET A 7 5.62 24.46 42.44
CA MET A 7 4.62 24.42 41.38
C MET A 7 5.19 24.79 40.01
N LEU A 8 6.22 25.66 39.96
CA LEU A 8 6.93 26.01 38.72
C LEU A 8 7.83 24.88 38.19
N LEU A 9 8.38 24.04 39.07
CA LEU A 9 9.22 22.90 38.67
C LEU A 9 8.42 21.73 38.05
N LEU A 10 7.12 21.63 38.34
CA LEU A 10 6.24 20.59 37.77
C LEU A 10 5.72 20.91 36.36
N LEU A 11 5.75 22.17 35.94
CA LEU A 11 5.32 22.58 34.59
C LEU A 11 6.41 22.46 33.51
N ALA A 12 7.67 22.24 33.89
CA ALA A 12 8.79 22.13 32.94
C ALA A 12 9.04 20.71 32.42
N ALA A 13 8.37 19.69 32.97
CA ALA A 13 8.67 18.28 32.70
C ALA A 13 7.84 17.63 31.58
N SER A 14 6.85 18.33 30.99
CA SER A 14 5.91 17.75 30.03
C SER A 14 6.23 18.04 28.55
N ALA A 15 7.40 18.58 28.22
CA ALA A 15 7.76 18.95 26.85
C ALA A 15 8.55 17.89 26.07
N ALA A 16 8.52 16.62 26.49
CA ALA A 16 8.96 15.52 25.64
C ALA A 16 7.83 15.16 24.66
N SER A 17 7.62 16.01 23.66
CA SER A 17 6.87 15.63 22.46
C SER A 17 7.63 14.47 21.81
N GLN A 18 7.13 13.25 22.01
CA GLN A 18 7.51 12.14 21.14
C GLN A 18 7.12 12.57 19.73
N ALA A 19 8.11 12.91 18.91
CA ALA A 19 7.92 12.98 17.47
C ALA A 19 7.58 11.56 17.05
N ALA A 20 6.28 11.26 16.97
CA ALA A 20 5.82 10.10 16.26
C ALA A 20 6.32 10.28 14.83
N THR A 21 7.37 9.55 14.47
CA THR A 21 7.68 9.30 13.06
C THR A 21 6.43 8.66 12.51
N ALA A 22 5.63 9.43 11.77
CA ALA A 22 4.58 8.87 10.94
C ALA A 22 5.24 7.72 10.14
N PRO A 23 4.59 6.54 10.03
CA PRO A 23 5.06 5.56 9.07
C PRO A 23 5.24 6.30 7.75
N ALA A 24 6.38 6.09 7.09
CA ALA A 24 6.60 6.68 5.78
C ALA A 24 5.41 6.24 4.92
N ASN A 25 4.46 7.15 4.67
CA ASN A 25 3.29 6.85 3.86
C ASN A 25 3.84 6.26 2.57
N ALA A 26 3.60 4.96 2.38
CA ALA A 26 4.08 4.25 1.22
C ALA A 26 3.59 5.03 -0.01
N ALA A 27 4.54 5.57 -0.79
CA ALA A 27 4.18 6.46 -1.88
C ALA A 27 3.28 5.73 -2.88
N ASP A 28 2.35 6.46 -3.51
CA ASP A 28 1.61 5.96 -4.65
C ASP A 28 2.59 5.44 -5.71
N LEU A 29 2.33 4.24 -6.21
CA LEU A 29 3.10 3.63 -7.29
C LEU A 29 2.32 3.72 -8.58
N MET A 30 3.03 3.76 -9.70
CA MET A 30 2.43 3.66 -11.02
C MET A 30 2.66 2.24 -11.53
N ILE A 31 1.60 1.48 -11.80
CA ILE A 31 1.70 0.12 -12.31
C ILE A 31 1.21 0.04 -13.75
N GLU A 32 1.95 -0.62 -14.63
CA GLU A 32 1.51 -0.80 -16.02
C GLU A 32 0.21 -1.62 -16.09
N ARG A 33 -0.73 -1.16 -16.94
CA ARG A 33 -1.98 -1.89 -17.19
C ARG A 33 -1.70 -3.13 -18.04
N VAL A 34 -2.19 -4.28 -17.59
CA VAL A 34 -2.07 -5.56 -18.29
C VAL A 34 -3.48 -6.14 -18.49
N PRO A 35 -3.87 -6.50 -19.72
CA PRO A 35 -5.13 -7.19 -19.98
C PRO A 35 -5.25 -8.45 -19.13
N PHE A 36 -6.40 -8.63 -18.48
CA PHE A 36 -6.63 -9.73 -17.52
C PHE A 36 -5.64 -9.73 -16.35
N GLY A 37 -5.28 -8.54 -15.88
CA GLY A 37 -4.15 -8.32 -14.98
C GLY A 37 -4.32 -7.09 -14.10
N SER A 38 -3.22 -6.37 -13.94
CA SER A 38 -3.17 -5.08 -13.26
C SER A 38 -3.93 -3.99 -14.02
N GLY A 39 -4.71 -3.21 -13.28
CA GLY A 39 -5.41 -2.00 -13.73
C GLY A 39 -6.75 -2.23 -14.43
N MET A 40 -7.36 -1.12 -14.84
CA MET A 40 -8.67 -1.13 -15.51
C MET A 40 -8.61 -1.79 -16.90
N GLN A 41 -9.62 -2.62 -17.22
CA GLN A 41 -9.73 -3.23 -18.54
C GLN A 41 -9.90 -2.19 -19.65
N ASN A 42 -9.39 -2.50 -20.84
CA ASN A 42 -9.52 -1.70 -22.06
C ASN A 42 -8.91 -0.30 -21.95
N ALA A 43 -8.11 -0.04 -20.92
CA ALA A 43 -7.28 1.14 -20.78
C ALA A 43 -5.80 0.78 -21.01
N ALA A 44 -5.01 1.76 -21.45
CA ALA A 44 -3.59 1.61 -21.71
C ALA A 44 -2.76 2.55 -20.83
N GLY A 45 -1.46 2.27 -20.71
CA GLY A 45 -0.52 3.04 -19.89
C GLY A 45 -0.67 2.78 -18.39
N PRO A 46 0.04 3.54 -17.55
CA PRO A 46 0.14 3.27 -16.13
C PRO A 46 -1.11 3.66 -15.33
N GLU A 47 -1.43 2.86 -14.31
CA GLU A 47 -2.50 3.04 -13.34
C GLU A 47 -1.92 3.44 -11.99
N ASN A 48 -2.61 4.32 -11.25
CA ASN A 48 -2.19 4.62 -9.88
C ASN A 48 -2.54 3.43 -8.97
N ALA A 49 -1.53 2.95 -8.25
CA ALA A 49 -1.65 1.96 -7.21
C ALA A 49 -1.48 2.60 -5.83
N GLN A 50 -2.47 2.36 -4.98
CA GLN A 50 -2.54 2.93 -3.64
C GLN A 50 -1.92 1.98 -2.62
N PRO A 51 -1.20 2.50 -1.62
CA PRO A 51 -0.70 1.68 -0.53
C PRO A 51 -1.86 1.09 0.28
N VAL A 52 -1.71 -0.16 0.70
CA VAL A 52 -2.67 -0.83 1.59
C VAL A 52 -2.18 -0.68 3.02
N ALA A 53 -2.57 0.41 3.67
CA ALA A 53 -2.08 0.80 5.00
C ALA A 53 -0.55 0.68 5.08
N ASP A 54 -0.01 0.23 6.21
CA ASP A 54 1.43 0.08 6.43
C ASP A 54 1.93 -1.35 6.15
N PHE A 55 1.20 -2.14 5.37
CA PHE A 55 1.55 -3.55 5.10
C PHE A 55 2.67 -3.74 4.06
N GLY A 56 3.17 -2.65 3.46
CA GLY A 56 4.20 -2.71 2.42
C GLY A 56 3.72 -3.42 1.15
N VAL A 57 2.41 -3.32 0.86
CA VAL A 57 1.78 -3.83 -0.35
C VAL A 57 0.85 -2.77 -0.93
N TRP A 58 0.61 -2.86 -2.23
CA TRP A 58 -0.19 -1.90 -2.98
C TRP A 58 -1.35 -2.60 -3.69
N HIS A 59 -2.40 -1.82 -3.92
CA HIS A 59 -3.59 -2.25 -4.64
C HIS A 59 -3.82 -1.34 -5.84
N ALA A 60 -4.06 -1.96 -6.99
CA ALA A 60 -4.62 -1.33 -8.18
C ALA A 60 -5.90 -2.08 -8.57
N PRO A 61 -6.85 -1.43 -9.28
CA PRO A 61 -8.00 -2.10 -9.85
C PRO A 61 -7.57 -3.37 -10.60
N GLN A 62 -8.35 -4.43 -10.48
CA GLN A 62 -8.10 -5.70 -11.17
C GLN A 62 -9.34 -6.09 -11.92
N TYR A 63 -9.17 -6.52 -13.16
CA TYR A 63 -10.28 -6.97 -13.97
C TYR A 63 -10.05 -8.38 -14.50
N MET A 64 -10.91 -9.30 -14.09
CA MET A 64 -10.91 -10.69 -14.54
C MET A 64 -12.35 -11.10 -14.91
N PRO A 65 -12.71 -11.14 -16.21
CA PRO A 65 -14.02 -11.60 -16.67
C PRO A 65 -14.35 -13.01 -16.19
N GLY A 66 -15.57 -13.21 -15.70
CA GLY A 66 -16.07 -14.54 -15.31
C GLY A 66 -15.69 -14.96 -13.89
N TYR A 67 -14.92 -14.15 -13.16
CA TYR A 67 -14.55 -14.41 -11.77
C TYR A 67 -15.04 -13.22 -10.93
N PRO A 68 -16.20 -13.34 -10.25
CA PRO A 68 -16.66 -12.28 -9.37
C PRO A 68 -15.58 -12.03 -8.32
N THR A 69 -15.17 -10.77 -8.16
CA THR A 69 -14.21 -10.30 -7.16
C THR A 69 -14.53 -10.95 -5.81
N ALA A 70 -13.72 -11.93 -5.42
CA ALA A 70 -13.93 -12.76 -4.24
C ALA A 70 -13.63 -11.94 -3.00
N ALA A 71 -14.35 -12.28 -1.95
CA ALA A 71 -14.13 -11.79 -0.61
C ALA A 71 -12.66 -11.92 -0.21
N THR A 72 -12.16 -10.92 0.52
CA THR A 72 -10.80 -10.78 1.07
C THR A 72 -10.45 -11.84 2.14
N ILE A 73 -10.86 -13.09 1.94
CA ILE A 73 -10.64 -14.16 2.93
C ILE A 73 -9.17 -14.60 2.89
N TRP A 74 -8.52 -14.55 1.72
CA TRP A 74 -7.11 -14.91 1.54
C TRP A 74 -6.42 -13.97 0.54
N PRO A 75 -5.99 -12.77 0.96
CA PRO A 75 -5.26 -11.88 0.06
C PRO A 75 -3.91 -12.49 -0.33
N ARG A 76 -3.59 -12.46 -1.63
CA ARG A 76 -2.27 -12.86 -2.13
C ARG A 76 -1.43 -11.67 -2.51
N VAL A 77 -0.12 -11.89 -2.45
CA VAL A 77 0.87 -10.88 -2.82
C VAL A 77 1.63 -11.34 -4.06
N VAL A 78 1.56 -10.53 -5.11
CA VAL A 78 2.35 -10.70 -6.34
C VAL A 78 3.60 -9.85 -6.23
N LEU A 79 4.77 -10.42 -6.53
CA LEU A 79 6.00 -9.63 -6.60
C LEU A 79 6.08 -8.91 -7.94
N VAL A 80 6.26 -7.60 -7.90
CA VAL A 80 6.26 -6.76 -9.10
C VAL A 80 7.55 -5.97 -9.18
N GLN A 81 8.19 -6.04 -10.33
CA GLN A 81 9.43 -5.36 -10.63
C GLN A 81 9.18 -3.85 -10.75
N CYS A 82 9.88 -3.03 -9.96
CA CYS A 82 9.70 -1.59 -9.93
C CYS A 82 11.04 -0.83 -10.03
N LYS A 83 11.00 0.36 -10.62
CA LYS A 83 12.13 1.31 -10.67
C LYS A 83 11.60 2.74 -10.66
N GLY A 84 12.04 3.54 -9.68
CA GLY A 84 11.69 4.96 -9.59
C GLY A 84 10.19 5.24 -9.44
N GLY A 85 9.46 4.38 -8.72
CA GLY A 85 8.00 4.51 -8.52
C GLY A 85 7.14 3.98 -9.66
N THR A 86 7.74 3.50 -10.75
CA THR A 86 7.06 2.82 -11.86
C THR A 86 7.29 1.32 -11.80
N CYS A 87 6.22 0.56 -11.89
CA CYS A 87 6.15 -0.87 -11.71
C CYS A 87 5.63 -1.56 -12.98
N ASP A 88 6.20 -2.72 -13.29
CA ASP A 88 5.67 -3.57 -14.35
C ASP A 88 4.27 -4.06 -13.99
N GLY A 89 3.46 -4.38 -15.00
CA GLY A 89 2.18 -5.02 -14.76
C GLY A 89 2.33 -6.50 -14.52
N TYR A 90 1.25 -7.15 -14.06
CA TYR A 90 1.19 -8.60 -13.93
C TYR A 90 -0.08 -9.13 -14.59
N ALA A 91 0.00 -10.34 -15.13
CA ALA A 91 -1.14 -11.08 -15.63
C ALA A 91 -1.71 -11.94 -14.50
N ILE A 92 -3.04 -12.02 -14.40
CA ILE A 92 -3.70 -12.95 -13.50
C ILE A 92 -3.84 -14.29 -14.22
N THR A 93 -3.50 -15.37 -13.53
CA THR A 93 -3.55 -16.72 -14.08
C THR A 93 -4.36 -17.64 -13.15
N PRO A 94 -5.03 -18.70 -13.65
CA PRO A 94 -5.90 -19.55 -12.81
C PRO A 94 -5.20 -20.20 -11.61
N ASN A 95 -3.89 -20.45 -11.69
CA ASN A 95 -3.07 -20.96 -10.59
C ASN A 95 -2.92 -19.95 -9.42
N MET A 96 -3.22 -18.67 -9.64
CA MET A 96 -3.26 -17.66 -8.59
C MET A 96 -4.52 -17.77 -7.71
N GLY A 97 -5.52 -18.57 -8.11
CA GLY A 97 -6.73 -18.81 -7.32
C GLY A 97 -7.99 -18.18 -7.90
N PHE A 98 -9.15 -18.65 -7.46
CA PHE A 98 -10.46 -18.15 -7.91
C PHE A 98 -10.81 -16.84 -7.18
N GLY A 99 -10.83 -15.74 -7.92
CA GLY A 99 -11.44 -14.47 -7.51
C GLY A 99 -10.69 -13.64 -6.47
N GLU A 100 -9.48 -13.95 -6.08
CA GLU A 100 -8.84 -13.28 -4.95
C GLU A 100 -8.48 -11.80 -5.24
N TYR A 101 -8.64 -10.92 -4.23
CA TYR A 101 -8.00 -9.60 -4.24
C TYR A 101 -6.49 -9.80 -4.18
N LEU A 102 -5.77 -9.41 -5.24
CA LEU A 102 -4.31 -9.42 -5.24
C LEU A 102 -3.81 -8.08 -4.73
N PHE A 103 -2.82 -8.14 -3.85
CA PHE A 103 -1.92 -7.03 -3.61
C PHE A 103 -0.63 -7.29 -4.35
N PHE A 104 0.13 -6.25 -4.61
CA PHE A 104 1.48 -6.42 -5.11
C PHE A 104 2.50 -5.81 -4.17
N LYS A 105 3.66 -6.45 -4.13
CA LYS A 105 4.83 -5.97 -3.40
C LYS A 105 5.91 -5.60 -4.41
N PRO A 106 6.41 -4.35 -4.37
CA PRO A 106 7.50 -3.92 -5.23
C PRO A 106 8.77 -4.68 -4.87
N VAL A 107 9.50 -5.08 -5.89
CA VAL A 107 10.86 -5.60 -5.82
C VAL A 107 11.72 -4.82 -6.81
N ASP A 108 13.00 -4.65 -6.49
CA ASP A 108 13.92 -3.86 -7.32
C ASP A 108 14.24 -4.57 -8.64
N LYS A 109 14.15 -3.80 -9.74
CA LYS A 109 14.56 -4.19 -11.10
C LYS A 109 16.07 -4.30 -11.27
#